data_AF-A0AAW6EF96-F1
#
_entry.id   AF-A0AAW6EF96-F1
#
_cell.length_a   1.000
_cell.length_b   1.000
_cell.length_c   1.000
_cell.angle_alpha   90.00
_cell.angle_beta   90.00
_cell.angle_gamma   90.00
#
_symmetry.space_group_name_H-M   'P 1'
#
loop_
_entity.id
_entity.type
_entity.pdbx_description
1 polymer ?
#
loop_
_entity_poly.entity_id
_entity_poly.type
_entity_poly.pdbx_seq_one_letter_code
_entity_poly.pdbx_strand_id
1 'polypeptide(L)' 'MTFEENLTRLNDIVGQLENDKLPLEKALELYKEGIDLSVDCKKSLESAKLSVKAMNGDNSDE' A
#
# COMPACT_ATOMS: atom_id res chain seq x y z
N MET A 1 -9.81 -6.15 -0.96
CA MET A 1 -9.64 -4.82 -1.56
C MET A 1 -8.71 -4.94 -2.75
N THR A 2 -8.93 -4.16 -3.80
CA THR A 2 -8.00 -4.03 -4.93
C THR A 2 -6.81 -3.13 -4.56
N PHE A 3 -5.81 -3.06 -5.44
CA PHE A 3 -4.67 -2.16 -5.26
C PHE A 3 -5.14 -0.69 -5.19
N GLU A 4 -6.04 -0.29 -6.08
CA GLU A 4 -6.58 1.07 -6.17
C GLU A 4 -7.41 1.43 -4.93
N GLU A 5 -8.18 0.50 -4.39
CA GLU A 5 -8.93 0.68 -3.15
C GLU A 5 -7.98 0.87 -1.97
N ASN A 6 -6.96 0.02 -1.84
CA ASN A 6 -5.95 0.13 -0.78
C ASN A 6 -5.19 1.46 -0.87
N LEU A 7 -4.79 1.87 -2.07
CA LEU A 7 -4.07 3.13 -2.29
C LEU A 7 -4.94 4.35 -1.97
N THR A 8 -6.23 4.30 -2.36
CA THR A 8 -7.20 5.35 -2.02
C THR A 8 -7.37 5.48 -0.52
N ARG A 9 -7.51 4.36 0.19
CA ARG A 9 -7.62 4.36 1.65
C ARG A 9 -6.34 4.85 2.32
N LEU A 10 -5.18 4.49 1.79
CA LEU A 10 -3.89 4.96 2.31
C LEU A 10 -3.78 6.49 2.24
N ASN A 11 -4.17 7.10 1.12
CA ASN A 11 -4.18 8.55 0.96
C ASN A 11 -5.15 9.24 1.92
N ASP A 12 -6.33 8.65 2.14
CA ASP A 12 -7.30 9.14 3.12
C ASP A 12 -6.75 9.07 4.56
N ILE A 13 -6.06 7.98 4.91
CA ILE A 13 -5.38 7.84 6.20
C ILE A 13 -4.31 8.92 6.38
N VAL A 14 -3.47 9.15 5.36
CA VAL A 14 -2.44 10.21 5.40
C VAL A 14 -3.10 11.58 5.64
N GLY A 15 -4.15 11.90 4.89
CA GLY A 15 -4.87 13.16 5.08
C GLY A 15 -5.50 13.31 6.47
N GLN A 16 -5.96 12.21 7.08
CA GLN A 16 -6.45 12.22 8.46
C GLN A 16 -5.32 12.40 9.49
N LEU A 17 -4.16 11.78 9.27
CA LEU A 17 -2.99 11.89 10.15
C LEU A 17 -2.37 13.30 10.14
N GLU A 18 -2.56 14.07 9.08
CA GLU A 18 -2.16 15.49 8.98
C GLU A 18 -3.06 16.43 9.81
N ASN A 19 -4.14 15.93 10.42
CA ASN A 19 -5.02 16.73 11.25
C ASN A 19 -4.47 16.86 12.68
N ASP A 20 -4.03 18.07 13.06
CA ASP A 20 -3.50 18.40 14.38
C ASP A 20 -4.48 18.16 15.55
N LYS A 21 -5.78 17.99 15.27
CA LYS A 21 -6.82 17.71 16.28
C LYS A 21 -7.13 16.22 16.44
N LEU A 22 -6.39 15.35 15.75
CA LEU A 22 -6.60 13.91 15.80
C LEU A 22 -6.18 13.36 17.19
N PRO A 23 -7.07 12.66 17.91
CA PRO A 23 -6.71 12.01 19.17
C PRO A 23 -5.61 10.96 18.96
N LEU A 24 -4.69 10.85 19.92
CA LEU A 24 -3.54 9.93 19.84
C LEU A 24 -3.96 8.47 19.59
N GLU A 25 -5.00 7.99 20.28
CA GLU A 25 -5.52 6.63 20.09
C GLU A 25 -5.98 6.40 18.65
N LYS A 26 -6.65 7.39 18.05
CA LYS A 26 -7.10 7.32 16.66
C LYS A 26 -5.92 7.38 15.68
N ALA A 27 -4.91 8.19 15.98
CA ALA A 27 -3.69 8.25 15.19
C ALA A 27 -2.96 6.89 15.17
N LEU A 28 -2.89 6.20 16.31
CA LEU A 28 -2.30 4.85 16.40
C LEU A 28 -3.08 3.81 15.59
N GLU A 29 -4.42 3.85 15.65
CA GLU A 29 -5.27 2.98 14.84
C GLU A 29 -5.05 3.21 13.34
N LEU A 30 -5.10 4.47 12.91
CA LEU A 30 -4.91 4.87 11.51
C LEU A 30 -3.51 4.51 11.01
N TYR A 31 -2.49 4.71 11.85
CA TYR A 31 -1.12 4.34 11.51
C TYR A 31 -0.97 2.82 11.31
N LYS A 32 -1.54 2.01 12.22
CA LYS A 32 -1.52 0.55 12.09
C LYS A 32 -2.22 0.09 10.81
N GLU A 33 -3.40 0.64 10.54
CA GLU A 33 -4.13 0.37 9.29
C GLU A 33 -3.29 0.76 8.05
N GLY A 34 -2.65 1.93 8.08
CA GLY A 34 -1.80 2.40 6.99
C GLY A 34 -0.58 1.49 6.73
N ILE A 35 0.02 0.92 7.77
CA ILE A 35 1.10 -0.06 7.62
C ILE A 35 0.59 -1.35 6.95
N ASP A 36 -0.53 -1.88 7.40
CA ASP A 36 -1.10 -3.11 6.84
C ASP A 36 -1.45 -2.92 5.35
N LEU A 37 -2.10 -1.80 5.01
CA LEU A 37 -2.41 -1.43 3.62
C LEU A 37 -1.15 -1.24 2.76
N SER A 38 -0.09 -0.62 3.31
CA SER A 38 1.19 -0.44 2.61
C SER A 38 1.82 -1.78 2.24
N VAL A 39 1.78 -2.73 3.18
CA VAL A 39 2.30 -4.09 2.97
C VAL A 39 1.51 -4.79 1.86
N ASP A 40 0.19 -4.66 1.84
CA ASP A 40 -0.65 -5.29 0.82
C ASP A 40 -0.47 -4.66 -0.56
N CYS A 41 -0.37 -3.32 -0.66
CA CYS A 41 -0.02 -2.64 -1.90
C CYS A 41 1.33 -3.13 -2.45
N LYS A 42 2.34 -3.30 -1.59
CA LYS A 42 3.64 -3.84 -1.98
C LYS A 42 3.51 -5.26 -2.53
N LYS A 43 2.75 -6.14 -1.87
CA LYS A 43 2.52 -7.51 -2.37
C LYS A 43 1.84 -7.52 -3.73
N SER A 44 0.84 -6.67 -3.95
CA SER A 44 0.16 -6.54 -5.24
C SER A 44 1.14 -6.12 -6.34
N LEU A 45 2.01 -5.14 -6.08
CA LEU A 45 3.03 -4.70 -7.03
C LEU A 45 4.07 -5.78 -7.32
N GLU A 46 4.55 -6.51 -6.31
CA GLU A 46 5.49 -7.60 -6.53
C GLU A 46 4.88 -8.74 -7.35
N SER A 47 3.62 -9.10 -7.10
CA SER A 47 2.88 -10.08 -7.92
C SER A 47 2.73 -9.62 -9.38
N ALA A 48 2.42 -8.34 -9.60
CA ALA A 48 2.33 -7.76 -10.93
C ALA A 48 3.69 -7.78 -11.65
N LYS A 49 4.79 -7.41 -10.96
CA LYS A 49 6.15 -7.48 -11.51
C LYS A 49 6.54 -8.91 -11.90
N LEU A 50 6.25 -9.90 -11.06
CA LEU A 50 6.52 -11.31 -11.36
C LEU A 50 5.73 -11.77 -12.60
N SER A 51 4.47 -11.36 -12.70
CA SER A 51 3.63 -11.68 -13.85
C SER A 51 4.21 -11.07 -15.14
N VAL A 52 4.63 -9.80 -15.10
CA VAL A 52 5.31 -9.15 -16.24
C VAL A 52 6.63 -9.84 -16.57
N LYS A 53 7.46 -10.19 -15.58
CA LYS A 53 8.73 -10.91 -15.80
C LYS A 53 8.51 -12.28 -16.45
N ALA A 54 7.47 -13.01 -16.04
CA ALA A 54 7.09 -14.28 -16.64
C ALA A 54 6.58 -14.13 -18.09
N MET A 55 5.79 -13.09 -18.37
CA MET A 55 5.30 -12.79 -19.72
C MET A 55 6.41 -12.34 -20.66
N ASN A 56 7.38 -11.59 -20.15
CA ASN A 56 8.53 -11.11 -20.92
C ASN A 56 9.57 -12.21 -21.18
N GLY A 57 9.34 -13.44 -20.70
CA GLY A 57 10.10 -14.63 -21.09
C GLY A 57 11.59 -14.45 -20.91
N ASP A 58 12.05 -14.37 -19.66
CA ASP A 58 13.45 -14.52 -19.23
C ASP A 58 14.49 -14.14 -20.30
N ASN A 59 14.61 -12.84 -20.57
CA ASN A 59 15.77 -12.31 -21.26
C ASN A 59 16.27 -11.11 -20.46
N SER A 60 17.52 -11.23 -20.01
CA SER A 60 18.27 -10.30 -19.15
C SER A 60 17.87 -10.38 -17.68
N ASP A 61 18.59 -11.20 -16.91
CA ASP A 61 19.50 -10.71 -15.87
C ASP A 61 20.59 -11.78 -15.68
N GLU A 62 21.85 -11.38 -15.86
CA GLU A 62 23.04 -12.13 -15.42
C GLU A 62 23.01 -12.39 -13.90
#